data_AF-A0A2A2UQU2-F1
#
_entry.id   AF-A0A2A2UQU2-F1
#
_cell.length_a   1.000
_cell.length_b   1.000
_cell.length_c   1.000
_cell.angle_alpha   90.00
_cell.angle_beta   90.00
_cell.angle_gamma   90.00
#
_symmetry.space_group_name_H-M   'P 1'
#
loop_
_entity.id
_entity.type
_entity.pdbx_description
1 polymer ?
#
loop_
_entity_poly.entity_id
_entity_poly.type
_entity_poly.pdbx_seq_one_letter_code
_entity_poly.pdbx_strand_id
1 'polypeptide(L)' 'MARKRRTFSKEFKLEAACLVLDKSYSLQDACHSLDIGETALRRWVQQLERERNGETPTSKALTPEQQKI' A
#
# COMPACT_ATOMS: atom_id res chain seq x y z
N MET A 1 7.50 -23.12 -12.34
CA MET A 1 7.80 -22.76 -10.93
C MET A 1 6.90 -21.58 -10.53
N ALA A 2 5.88 -21.78 -9.70
CA ALA A 2 5.01 -20.68 -9.25
C ALA A 2 5.80 -19.76 -8.30
N ARG A 3 6.02 -18.50 -8.70
CA ARG A 3 6.68 -17.49 -7.86
C ARG A 3 5.86 -17.32 -6.58
N LYS A 4 6.43 -17.72 -5.43
CA LYS A 4 5.77 -17.64 -4.12
C LYS A 4 5.36 -16.18 -3.89
N ARG A 5 4.05 -15.91 -3.85
CA ARG A 5 3.55 -14.54 -3.65
C ARG A 5 4.00 -14.08 -2.27
N ARG A 6 4.83 -13.04 -2.21
CA ARG A 6 5.24 -12.44 -0.94
C ARG A 6 4.02 -11.77 -0.33
N THR A 7 3.56 -12.26 0.82
CA THR A 7 2.43 -11.69 1.56
C THR A 7 2.95 -10.67 2.54
N PHE A 8 2.57 -9.41 2.34
CA PHE A 8 2.87 -8.31 3.27
C PHE A 8 1.72 -8.13 4.26
N SER A 9 2.06 -7.82 5.52
CA SER A 9 1.09 -7.42 6.55
C SER A 9 0.42 -6.10 6.18
N LYS A 10 -0.77 -5.83 6.74
CA LYS A 10 -1.51 -4.59 6.43
C LYS A 10 -0.75 -3.36 6.91
N GLU A 11 -0.23 -3.42 8.13
CA GLU A 11 0.59 -2.38 8.75
C GLU A 11 1.77 -2.00 7.85
N PHE A 12 2.48 -2.99 7.31
CA PHE A 12 3.61 -2.74 6.41
C PHE A 12 3.19 -2.01 5.14
N LYS A 13 2.04 -2.38 4.55
CA LYS A 13 1.56 -1.70 3.34
C LYS A 13 1.13 -0.26 3.61
N LEU A 14 0.50 -0.03 4.77
CA LEU A 14 0.07 1.29 5.21
C LEU A 14 1.27 2.16 5.50
N GLU A 15 2.27 1.65 6.21
CA GLU A 15 3.52 2.35 6.49
C GLU A 15 4.24 2.73 5.19
N ALA A 16 4.37 1.79 4.25
CA ALA A 16 4.98 2.05 2.94
C ALA A 16 4.23 3.14 2.14
N ALA A 17 2.90 3.10 2.14
CA ALA A 17 2.08 4.11 1.46
C ALA A 17 2.12 5.47 2.16
N CYS A 18 2.16 5.48 3.50
CA CYS A 18 2.31 6.70 4.30
C CYS A 18 3.69 7.33 4.09
N LEU A 19 4.74 6.52 3.93
CA LEU A 19 6.09 7.01 3.65
C LEU A 19 6.15 7.80 2.33
N VAL A 20 5.42 7.36 1.30
CA VAL A 20 5.29 8.09 0.02
C VAL A 20 4.43 9.34 0.18
N LEU A 21 3.25 9.25 0.81
CA LEU A 21 2.30 10.36 0.90
C LEU A 21 2.69 11.43 1.93
N ASP A 22 3.22 11.03 3.08
CA ASP A 22 3.53 11.89 4.24
C ASP A 22 4.98 12.36 4.24
N LYS A 23 5.92 11.49 3.86
CA LYS A 23 7.36 11.83 3.80
C LYS A 23 7.81 12.27 2.40
N SER A 24 6.89 12.39 1.45
CA SER A 24 7.15 12.77 0.05
C SER A 24 8.28 11.95 -0.61
N TYR A 25 8.44 10.69 -0.21
CA TYR A 25 9.39 9.80 -0.84
C TYR A 25 8.94 9.46 -2.25
N SER A 26 9.89 9.38 -3.19
CA SER A 26 9.62 8.82 -4.51
C SER A 26 9.19 7.36 -4.38
N LEU A 27 8.25 6.93 -5.22
CA LEU A 27 7.85 5.53 -5.32
C LEU A 27 9.06 4.60 -5.54
N GLN A 28 10.05 5.05 -6.30
CA GLN A 28 11.28 4.31 -6.59
C GLN A 28 12.18 4.16 -5.36
N ASP A 29 12.38 5.24 -4.59
CA ASP A 29 13.18 5.22 -3.38
C ASP A 29 12.53 4.35 -2.30
N ALA A 30 11.22 4.51 -2.08
CA ALA A 30 10.47 3.66 -1.15
C ALA A 30 10.46 2.18 -1.60
N CYS A 31 10.37 1.93 -2.90
CA CYS A 31 10.47 0.59 -3.49
C CYS A 31 11.83 -0.05 -3.23
N HIS A 32 12.91 0.72 -3.37
CA HIS A 32 14.28 0.27 -3.13
C HIS A 32 14.56 0.04 -1.65
N SER A 33 14.16 0.97 -0.77
CA SER A 33 14.36 0.85 0.68
C SER A 33 13.58 -0.30 1.31
N LEU A 34 12.36 -0.58 0.82
CA LEU A 34 11.47 -1.59 1.39
C LEU A 34 11.50 -2.95 0.65
N ASP A 35 12.32 -3.07 -0.40
CA ASP A 35 12.40 -4.24 -1.29
C ASP A 35 11.01 -4.74 -1.75
N ILE A 36 10.17 -3.78 -2.16
CA ILE A 36 8.81 -4.02 -2.67
C ILE A 36 8.75 -3.75 -4.17
N GLY A 37 7.80 -4.36 -4.88
CA GLY A 37 7.60 -4.04 -6.29
C GLY A 37 6.88 -2.70 -6.48
N GLU A 38 7.36 -1.86 -7.41
CA GLU A 38 6.76 -0.55 -7.71
C GLU A 38 5.25 -0.63 -7.97
N THR A 39 4.79 -1.64 -8.72
CA THR A 39 3.36 -1.86 -8.99
C THR A 39 2.54 -2.11 -7.74
N ALA A 40 3.10 -2.78 -6.73
CA ALA A 40 2.41 -3.05 -5.48
C ALA A 40 2.30 -1.78 -4.62
N LEU A 41 3.41 -1.04 -4.49
CA LEU A 41 3.44 0.22 -3.75
C LEU A 41 2.49 1.26 -4.36
N ARG A 42 2.52 1.40 -5.69
CA ARG A 42 1.62 2.32 -6.41
C ARG A 42 0.14 2.03 -6.12
N ARG A 43 -0.25 0.74 -6.10
CA ARG A 43 -1.61 0.33 -5.75
C ARG A 43 -1.96 0.68 -4.30
N TRP A 44 -1.04 0.48 -3.37
CA TRP A 44 -1.25 0.80 -1.95
C TRP A 44 -1.38 2.30 -1.71
N VAL A 45 -0.55 3.12 -2.37
CA VAL A 45 -0.62 4.58 -2.30
C VAL A 45 -1.94 5.09 -2.87
N GLN A 46 -2.32 4.65 -4.07
CA GLN A 46 -3.61 5.02 -4.67
C GLN A 46 -4.79 4.60 -3.81
N GLN A 47 -4.70 3.43 -3.18
CA GLN A 47 -5.75 2.96 -2.28
C GLN A 47 -5.82 3.84 -1.02
N LEU A 48 -4.69 4.15 -0.37
CA LEU A 48 -4.65 5.02 0.81
C LEU A 48 -5.13 6.45 0.50
N GLU A 49 -4.81 6.97 -0.68
CA GLU A 49 -5.28 8.27 -1.15
C GLU A 49 -6.80 8.29 -1.36
N ARG A 50 -7.36 7.26 -1.99
CA ARG A 50 -8.81 7.06 -2.14
C ARG A 50 -9.52 6.96 -0.79
N GLU A 51 -8.98 6.15 0.12
CA GLU A 51 -9.50 5.99 1.48
C GLU A 51 -9.48 7.34 2.23
N ARG A 52 -8.43 8.15 2.07
CA ARG A 52 -8.36 9.54 2.60
C ARG A 52 -9.36 10.50 1.94
N ASN A 53 -9.67 10.28 0.66
CA ASN A 53 -10.63 11.07 -0.10
C ASN A 53 -12.09 10.64 0.14
N GLY A 54 -12.33 9.68 1.05
CA GLY A 54 -13.66 9.18 1.37
C GLY A 54 -14.23 8.18 0.36
N GLU A 55 -13.43 7.70 -0.60
CA GLU A 55 -13.82 6.61 -1.48
C GLU A 55 -13.72 5.28 -0.71
N THR A 56 -14.82 4.51 -0.70
CA THR A 56 -14.83 3.17 -0.11
C THR A 56 -14.09 2.20 -1.03
N PRO A 57 -13.10 1.45 -0.52
CA PRO A 57 -12.34 0.53 -1.34
C PRO A 57 -13.23 -0.67 -1.73
N THR A 58 -13.39 -0.91 -3.02
CA THR A 58 -14.13 -2.08 -3.58
C THR A 58 -13.40 -3.42 -3.34
N SER A 59 -12.18 -3.40 -2.80
CA SER A 59 -11.37 -4.61 -2.50
C SER A 59 -10.78 -4.53 -1.09
N LYS A 60 -10.32 -5.67 -0.56
CA LYS A 60 -9.75 -5.81 0.80
C LYS A 60 -8.95 -4.57 1.19
N ALA A 61 -9.52 -3.79 2.11
CA ALA A 61 -8.99 -2.51 2.55
C ALA A 61 -7.54 -2.65 3.04
N LEU A 62 -6.74 -1.62 2.79
CA LEU A 62 -5.37 -1.54 3.26
C LEU A 62 -5.37 -1.15 4.74
N THR A 63 -6.27 -0.22 5.10
CA THR A 63 -6.56 0.15 6.47
C THR A 63 -7.43 -0.92 7.16
N PRO A 64 -7.15 -1.23 8.44
CA PRO A 64 -7.96 -2.16 9.21
C PRO A 64 -9.38 -1.65 9.50
N GLU A 65 -9.64 -0.34 9.38
CA GLU A 65 -10.95 0.27 9.66
C GLU A 65 -12.04 -0.13 8.66
N GLN A 66 -11.70 -0.46 7.41
CA GLN A 66 -12.67 -0.81 6.37
C GLN A 66 -12.79 -2.33 6.11
N GLN A 67 -12.25 -3.15 7.00
CA GLN A 67 -12.19 -4.61 6.80
C GLN A 67 -13.37 -5.39 7.41
N LYS A 68 -14.44 -4.72 7.86
CA LYS A 68 -15.65 -5.41 8.34
C LYS A 68 -16.69 -5.51 7.23
N ILE A 69 -16.64 -6.60 6.47
CA ILE A 69 -17.82 -7.33 5.95
C ILE A 69 -17.55 -8.82 6.16
#